data_AF-A0A923FF85-F1
#
_entry.id   AF-A0A923FF85-F1
#
_cell.length_a   1.000
_cell.length_b   1.000
_cell.length_c   1.000
_cell.angle_alpha   90.00
_cell.angle_beta   90.00
_cell.angle_gamma   90.00
#
_symmetry.space_group_name_H-M   'P 1'
#
loop_
_entity.id
_entity.type
_entity.pdbx_description
1 polymer ?
#
loop_
_entity_poly.entity_id
_entity_poly.type
_entity_poly.pdbx_seq_one_letter_code
_entity_poly.pdbx_strand_id
1 'polypeptide(L)'
;MSWALSLPVQTLKDSSARHVLLCLANYAGSNGAGAFPSATTLAQDTGLSERTVRYKLDVLEESGLIKKGNQAIAAVHIDRHDRRPVVYDLQLMRGANPAPRTERGANDATGCSSQQSGVQPETERGAESAPNTSINHQVTEQQLQREFSDVVAEQDSQALEGTDPRQRFSMFAEWAYNPKQLESQLHLMGLKFDAVNDEMVGSFKGFFVAKSETRDSSGGWCYRLAKWIKRGSAVKRGEPADDMDGTGDWTAKGVRL
;
A
#
# COMPACT_ATOMS: atom_id res chain seq x y z
N MET A 1 9.15 -3.66 7.59
CA MET A 1 9.59 -2.26 7.36
C MET A 1 9.71 -1.44 8.66
N SER A 2 10.02 -2.04 9.82
CA SER A 2 10.05 -1.32 11.12
C SER A 2 11.46 -1.03 11.66
N TRP A 3 12.51 -1.48 10.97
CA TRP A 3 13.88 -1.41 11.48
C TRP A 3 14.42 0.03 11.57
N ALA A 4 14.12 0.88 10.58
CA ALA A 4 14.56 2.28 10.57
C ALA A 4 13.91 3.10 11.70
N LEU A 5 12.69 2.74 12.13
CA LEU A 5 12.00 3.34 13.28
C LEU A 5 12.55 2.83 14.62
N SER A 6 13.14 1.63 14.65
CA SER A 6 13.77 1.06 15.85
C SER A 6 15.17 1.60 16.13
N LEU A 7 15.74 2.41 15.23
CA LEU A 7 17.05 3.04 15.44
C LEU A 7 16.97 4.02 16.62
N PRO A 8 17.82 3.86 17.66
CA PRO A 8 17.82 4.76 18.80
C PRO A 8 17.94 6.22 18.37
N VAL A 9 17.22 7.13 19.01
CA VAL A 9 17.30 8.58 18.71
C VAL A 9 18.75 9.09 18.83
N GLN A 10 19.54 8.42 19.66
CA GLN A 10 20.95 8.71 19.96
C GLN A 10 21.90 8.46 18.77
N THR A 11 21.61 7.50 17.89
CA THR A 11 22.51 7.18 16.75
C THR A 11 22.39 8.20 15.62
N LEU A 12 21.25 8.88 15.51
CA LEU A 12 21.02 9.94 14.52
C LEU A 12 20.24 11.09 15.14
N LYS A 13 20.93 12.09 15.69
CA LYS A 13 20.26 13.23 16.38
C LYS A 13 19.47 14.13 15.42
N ASP A 14 19.86 14.13 14.15
CA ASP A 14 19.26 14.97 13.12
C ASP A 14 17.93 14.38 12.61
N SER A 15 16.83 15.10 12.87
CA SER A 15 15.48 14.71 12.45
C SER A 15 15.35 14.62 10.93
N SER A 16 15.97 15.54 10.20
CA SER A 16 15.93 15.55 8.73
C SER A 16 16.68 14.36 8.15
N ALA A 17 17.84 14.00 8.71
CA ALA A 17 18.56 12.80 8.28
C ALA A 17 17.75 11.52 8.53
N ARG A 18 17.05 11.44 9.67
CA ARG A 18 16.16 10.30 9.98
C ARG A 18 15.01 10.20 8.98
N HIS A 19 14.41 11.33 8.61
CA HIS A 19 13.34 11.35 7.63
C HIS A 19 13.84 10.91 6.24
N VAL A 20 15.01 11.38 5.80
CA VAL A 20 15.64 10.94 4.54
C VAL A 20 15.93 9.44 4.57
N LEU A 21 16.44 8.90 5.68
CA LEU A 21 16.69 7.47 5.84
C LEU A 21 15.40 6.64 5.75
N LEU A 22 14.31 7.11 6.36
CA LEU A 22 13.00 6.46 6.28
C LEU A 22 12.47 6.45 4.84
N CYS A 23 12.54 7.58 4.15
CA CYS A 23 12.13 7.65 2.74
C CYS A 23 12.99 6.74 1.87
N LEU A 24 14.31 6.76 2.04
CA LEU A 24 15.24 5.87 1.32
C LEU A 24 14.93 4.38 1.57
N ALA A 25 14.53 4.02 2.80
CA ALA A 25 14.14 2.66 3.17
C ALA A 25 12.92 2.14 2.43
N ASN A 26 12.00 3.01 1.98
CA ASN A 26 10.85 2.61 1.18
C ASN A 26 11.22 2.12 -0.22
N TYR A 27 12.38 2.55 -0.74
CA TYR A 27 12.90 2.15 -2.05
C TYR A 27 13.87 0.97 -1.99
N ALA A 28 14.24 0.53 -0.79
CA ALA A 28 15.15 -0.60 -0.62
C ALA A 28 14.39 -1.94 -0.71
N GLY A 29 15.08 -2.98 -1.19
CA GLY A 29 14.56 -4.35 -1.19
C GLY A 29 14.35 -4.91 0.22
N SER A 30 13.81 -6.12 0.32
CA SER A 30 13.55 -6.81 1.60
C SER A 30 14.79 -7.01 2.49
N ASN A 31 15.96 -7.02 1.88
CA ASN A 31 17.28 -7.09 2.49
C ASN A 31 17.92 -5.71 2.76
N GLY A 32 17.23 -4.61 2.44
CA GLY A 32 17.73 -3.24 2.54
C GLY A 32 18.70 -2.81 1.45
N ALA A 33 18.89 -3.63 0.41
CA ALA A 33 19.80 -3.32 -0.68
C ALA A 33 19.06 -2.70 -1.87
N GLY A 34 19.81 -1.99 -2.72
CA GLY A 34 19.35 -1.56 -4.03
C GLY A 34 18.38 -0.38 -4.02
N ALA A 35 18.48 0.54 -3.06
CA ALA A 35 17.68 1.77 -3.07
C ALA A 35 18.33 2.81 -3.99
N PHE A 36 17.67 3.18 -5.09
CA PHE A 36 18.20 4.17 -6.04
C PHE A 36 17.23 5.31 -6.40
N PRO A 37 16.49 5.90 -5.43
CA PRO A 37 15.71 7.09 -5.73
C PRO A 37 16.65 8.24 -6.11
N SER A 38 16.20 9.08 -7.04
CA SER A 38 16.96 10.29 -7.37
C SER A 38 16.88 11.32 -6.25
N ALA A 39 17.84 12.26 -6.20
CA ALA A 39 17.81 13.33 -5.21
C ALA A 39 16.55 14.21 -5.32
N THR A 40 16.01 14.38 -6.53
CA THR A 40 14.75 15.11 -6.76
C THR A 40 13.56 14.35 -6.20
N THR A 41 13.51 13.01 -6.39
CA THR A 41 12.48 12.15 -5.81
C THR A 41 12.49 12.21 -4.28
N LEU A 42 13.67 12.06 -3.66
CA LEU A 42 13.79 12.16 -2.20
C LEU A 42 13.44 13.56 -1.69
N ALA A 43 13.75 14.61 -2.44
CA ALA A 43 13.36 15.99 -2.09
C ALA A 43 11.83 16.16 -2.08
N GLN A 44 11.13 15.59 -3.07
CA GLN A 44 9.67 15.60 -3.12
C GLN A 44 9.05 14.81 -1.95
N ASP A 45 9.60 13.64 -1.65
CA ASP A 45 9.08 12.78 -0.59
C ASP A 45 9.30 13.36 0.81
N THR A 46 10.43 14.04 1.02
CA THR A 46 10.81 14.60 2.32
C THR A 46 10.43 16.05 2.54
N GLY A 47 10.06 16.78 1.47
CA GLY A 47 9.84 18.23 1.49
C GLY A 47 11.11 19.06 1.69
N LEU A 48 12.30 18.45 1.64
CA LEU A 48 13.59 19.13 1.77
C LEU A 48 14.11 19.60 0.41
N SER A 49 15.00 20.59 0.40
CA SER A 49 15.70 20.96 -0.83
C SER A 49 16.64 19.83 -1.29
N GLU A 50 16.87 19.68 -2.59
CA GLU A 50 17.82 18.67 -3.10
C GLU A 50 19.21 18.80 -2.49
N ARG A 51 19.67 20.04 -2.24
CA ARG A 51 20.97 20.29 -1.60
C ARG A 51 21.00 19.71 -0.19
N THR A 52 19.92 19.90 0.57
CA THR A 52 19.77 19.35 1.91
C THR A 52 19.73 17.83 1.86
N VAL A 53 18.98 17.23 0.92
CA VAL A 53 18.92 15.77 0.75
C VAL A 53 20.30 15.19 0.49
N ARG A 54 21.07 15.75 -0.45
CA ARG A 54 22.45 15.29 -0.73
C ARG A 54 23.33 15.37 0.52
N TYR A 55 23.30 16.50 1.23
CA TYR A 55 24.05 16.65 2.48
C TYR A 55 23.63 15.62 3.54
N LYS A 56 22.33 15.33 3.68
CA LYS A 56 21.87 14.29 4.64
C LYS A 56 22.28 12.89 4.20
N LEU A 57 22.30 12.58 2.90
CA LEU A 57 22.83 11.32 2.40
C LEU A 57 24.32 11.17 2.74
N ASP A 58 25.11 12.23 2.60
CA ASP A 58 26.53 12.22 2.98
C ASP A 58 26.69 11.94 4.49
N VAL A 59 25.91 12.61 5.35
CA VAL A 59 25.90 12.36 6.81
C VAL A 59 25.48 10.92 7.15
N LEU A 60 24.52 10.35 6.42
CA LEU A 60 24.09 8.96 6.59
C LEU A 60 25.17 7.95 6.15
N GLU A 61 25.93 8.29 5.11
CA GLU A 61 27.07 7.50 4.63
C GLU A 61 28.23 7.55 5.65
N GLU A 62 28.56 8.75 6.16
CA GLU A 62 29.58 8.97 7.20
C GLU A 62 29.25 8.25 8.52
N SER A 63 27.97 8.24 8.91
CA SER A 63 27.51 7.51 10.10
C SER A 63 27.43 5.99 9.90
N GLY A 64 27.71 5.49 8.69
CA GLY A 64 27.72 4.07 8.38
C GLY A 64 26.35 3.42 8.34
N LEU A 65 25.26 4.19 8.33
CA LEU A 65 23.89 3.70 8.24
C LEU A 65 23.53 3.27 6.81
N ILE A 66 24.17 3.90 5.82
CA ILE A 66 24.03 3.56 4.41
C ILE A 66 25.41 3.40 3.77
N LYS A 67 25.49 2.64 2.69
CA LYS A 67 26.69 2.51 1.85
C LYS A 67 26.30 2.56 0.39
N LYS A 68 27.23 2.94 -0.48
CA LYS A 68 27.01 2.83 -1.93
C LYS A 68 26.88 1.36 -2.31
N GLY A 69 25.73 1.02 -2.88
CA GLY A 69 25.38 -0.33 -3.30
C GLY A 69 25.83 -0.64 -4.72
N ASN A 70 25.26 -1.70 -5.28
CA ASN A 70 25.56 -2.13 -6.64
C ASN A 70 24.97 -1.17 -7.69
N GLN A 71 25.82 -0.30 -8.23
CA GLN A 71 25.44 0.71 -9.25
C GLN A 71 24.96 0.08 -10.57
N ALA A 72 25.27 -1.19 -10.83
CA ALA A 72 24.78 -1.90 -12.02
C ALA A 72 23.24 -2.00 -12.03
N ILE A 73 22.60 -2.00 -10.87
CA ILE A 73 21.13 -2.05 -10.76
C ILE A 73 20.49 -0.81 -11.41
N ALA A 74 21.03 0.38 -11.14
CA ALA A 74 20.57 1.60 -11.79
C ALA A 74 20.85 1.59 -13.30
N ALA A 75 21.96 0.98 -13.72
CA ALA A 75 22.32 0.88 -15.13
C ALA A 75 21.37 0.01 -15.96
N VAL A 76 20.76 -1.02 -15.36
CA VAL A 76 19.75 -1.88 -16.01
C VAL A 76 18.42 -1.13 -16.22
N HIS A 77 18.06 -0.21 -15.31
CA HIS A 77 16.80 0.51 -15.38
C HIS A 77 16.91 1.84 -16.15
N ILE A 78 18.12 2.41 -16.26
CA ILE A 78 18.36 3.72 -16.87
C ILE A 78 19.56 3.62 -17.83
N ASP A 79 19.27 3.60 -19.13
CA ASP A 79 20.29 3.51 -20.18
C ASP A 79 21.20 4.75 -20.23
N ARG A 80 20.65 5.94 -19.96
CA ARG A 80 21.42 7.20 -19.98
C ARG A 80 22.31 7.35 -18.75
N HIS A 81 23.62 7.26 -18.95
CA HIS A 81 24.62 7.34 -17.89
C HIS A 81 24.49 8.59 -16.99
N ASP A 82 24.30 9.77 -17.57
CA ASP A 82 24.26 11.05 -16.83
C ASP A 82 23.05 11.22 -15.92
N ARG A 83 22.03 10.36 -16.07
CA ARG A 83 20.80 10.39 -15.29
C ARG A 83 20.73 9.29 -14.24
N ARG A 84 21.79 8.49 -14.09
CA ARG A 84 21.81 7.36 -13.16
C ARG A 84 21.95 7.90 -11.73
N PRO A 85 20.95 7.67 -10.86
CA PRO A 85 21.09 7.98 -9.45
C PRO A 85 22.06 6.99 -8.80
N VAL A 86 22.63 7.42 -7.67
CA VAL A 86 23.49 6.56 -6.86
C VAL A 86 22.61 5.53 -6.15
N VAL A 87 22.99 4.26 -6.27
CA VAL A 87 22.38 3.16 -5.54
C VAL A 87 22.96 3.12 -4.12
N TYR A 88 22.10 3.02 -3.12
CA TYR A 88 22.45 2.90 -1.71
C TYR A 88 21.92 1.58 -1.13
N ASP A 89 22.74 0.96 -0.27
CA ASP A 89 22.41 -0.20 0.53
C ASP A 89 22.35 0.22 2.00
N LEU A 90 21.24 -0.09 2.64
CA LEU A 90 20.98 0.21 4.04
C LEU A 90 21.66 -0.83 4.92
N GLN A 91 22.45 -0.37 5.87
CA GLN A 91 23.10 -1.23 6.85
C GLN A 91 22.07 -1.57 7.95
N LEU A 92 21.13 -2.47 7.63
CA LEU A 92 20.36 -3.15 8.65
C LEU A 92 21.34 -3.94 9.51
N MET A 93 21.59 -3.48 10.73
CA MET A 93 22.28 -4.26 11.75
C MET A 93 21.44 -5.52 12.04
N ARG A 94 21.58 -6.55 11.19
CA ARG A 94 21.17 -7.91 11.53
C ARG A 94 22.12 -8.31 12.64
N GLY A 95 21.62 -8.36 13.87
CA GLY A 95 22.39 -8.76 15.03
C GLY A 95 23.20 -10.03 14.75
N ALA A 96 24.51 -9.83 14.63
CA ALA A 96 25.62 -10.73 14.92
C ALA A 96 26.80 -10.27 14.06
N ASN A 97 27.92 -9.90 14.70
CA ASN A 97 29.21 -10.10 14.04
C ASN A 97 29.22 -11.54 13.54
N PRO A 98 29.56 -11.82 12.27
CA PRO A 98 29.89 -13.19 11.91
C PRO A 98 30.96 -13.64 12.90
N ALA A 99 30.64 -14.61 13.76
CA ALA A 99 31.64 -15.20 14.63
C ALA A 99 32.82 -15.58 13.73
N PRO A 100 34.07 -15.29 14.11
CA PRO A 100 35.22 -15.69 13.32
C PRO A 100 35.17 -17.21 13.22
N ARG A 101 34.66 -17.72 12.10
CA ARG A 101 34.58 -19.14 11.83
C ARG A 101 35.95 -19.55 11.35
N THR A 102 36.84 -19.83 12.28
CA THR A 102 38.05 -20.60 12.01
C THR A 102 37.59 -22.00 11.64
N GLU A 103 37.54 -22.26 10.34
CA GLU A 103 37.51 -23.57 9.68
C GLU A 103 36.32 -24.50 10.01
N ARG A 104 35.74 -25.07 8.95
CA ARG A 104 34.77 -26.16 9.05
C ARG A 104 35.55 -27.44 9.38
N GLY A 105 35.81 -27.67 10.67
CA GLY A 105 36.19 -28.98 11.18
C GLY A 105 35.01 -29.94 11.04
N ALA A 106 35.01 -30.72 9.96
CA ALA A 106 34.26 -31.96 9.91
C ALA A 106 35.13 -33.01 10.60
N ASN A 107 34.84 -33.28 11.87
CA ASN A 107 35.38 -34.41 12.59
C ASN A 107 34.22 -35.22 13.17
N ASP A 108 33.96 -36.34 12.51
CA ASP A 108 33.04 -37.41 12.88
C ASP A 108 33.53 -38.12 14.15
N ALA A 109 33.36 -37.48 15.30
CA ALA A 109 33.62 -38.11 16.59
C ALA A 109 32.36 -38.04 17.45
N THR A 110 31.55 -39.10 17.35
CA THR A 110 30.53 -39.47 18.33
C THR A 110 31.18 -39.60 19.71
N GLY A 111 30.96 -38.61 20.57
CA GLY A 111 31.44 -38.60 21.95
C GLY A 111 30.29 -38.52 22.93
N CYS A 112 29.47 -39.57 23.03
CA CYS A 112 28.58 -39.77 24.18
C CYS A 112 29.43 -40.25 25.35
N SER A 113 29.58 -39.46 26.41
CA SER A 113 30.15 -39.94 27.67
C SER A 113 29.06 -40.65 28.49
N SER A 114 29.23 -41.95 28.66
CA SER A 114 28.51 -42.81 29.59
C SER A 114 29.13 -42.69 30.97
N GLN A 115 28.59 -41.85 31.84
CA GLN A 115 28.83 -41.97 33.28
C GLN A 115 27.52 -41.91 34.06
N GLN A 116 27.03 -43.10 34.39
CA GLN A 116 26.08 -43.36 35.45
C GLN A 116 26.83 -43.40 36.78
N SER A 117 26.34 -42.68 37.79
CA SER A 117 26.13 -43.15 39.17
C SER A 117 26.23 -42.00 40.18
N GLY A 118 25.19 -41.87 41.02
CA GLY A 118 25.17 -40.94 42.16
C GLY A 118 23.77 -40.63 42.68
N VAL A 119 22.90 -41.64 42.83
CA VAL A 119 21.59 -41.49 43.48
C VAL A 119 21.78 -41.58 45.00
N GLN A 120 21.27 -40.58 45.73
CA GLN A 120 20.88 -40.72 47.14
C GLN A 120 19.36 -40.56 47.24
N PRO A 121 18.70 -41.33 48.13
CA PRO A 121 17.24 -41.38 48.22
C PRO A 121 16.68 -40.39 49.26
N GLU A 122 15.36 -40.19 49.19
CA GLU A 122 14.47 -39.60 50.20
C GLU A 122 14.45 -38.07 50.37
N THR A 123 13.33 -37.44 49.99
CA THR A 123 12.35 -36.88 50.96
C THR A 123 11.12 -36.40 50.19
N GLU A 124 9.94 -36.88 50.59
CA GLU A 124 8.64 -36.35 50.19
C GLU A 124 8.44 -34.94 50.74
N ARG A 125 8.03 -34.00 49.88
CA ARG A 125 7.25 -32.85 50.33
C ARG A 125 6.21 -32.51 49.28
N GLY A 126 5.00 -33.00 49.53
CA GLY A 126 3.81 -32.61 48.78
C GLY A 126 3.53 -31.12 48.93
N ALA A 127 3.16 -30.50 47.81
CA ALA A 127 2.26 -29.37 47.77
C ALA A 127 1.08 -29.79 46.90
N GLU A 128 -0.13 -29.51 47.37
CA GLU A 128 -1.41 -29.92 46.77
C GLU A 128 -1.54 -29.46 45.31
N SER A 129 -2.23 -30.28 44.51
CA SER A 129 -2.54 -29.99 43.11
C SER A 129 -3.08 -28.57 42.94
N ALA A 130 -2.44 -27.80 42.07
CA ALA A 130 -3.05 -26.59 41.54
C ALA A 130 -4.39 -26.97 40.87
N PRO A 131 -5.49 -26.23 41.13
CA PRO A 131 -6.77 -26.54 40.52
C PRO A 131 -6.66 -26.43 38.99
N ASN A 132 -7.23 -27.42 38.30
CA ASN A 132 -7.35 -27.47 36.85
C ASN A 132 -7.78 -26.11 36.30
N THR A 133 -6.92 -25.47 35.51
CA THR A 133 -7.35 -24.34 34.68
C THR A 133 -8.37 -24.87 33.68
N SER A 134 -9.60 -24.39 33.84
CA SER A 134 -10.76 -24.70 33.02
C SER A 134 -10.43 -24.69 31.54
N ILE A 135 -10.85 -25.76 30.88
CA ILE A 135 -11.12 -25.92 29.45
C ILE A 135 -11.34 -24.57 28.76
N ASN A 136 -10.29 -24.05 28.11
CA ASN A 136 -10.47 -23.09 27.02
C ASN A 136 -10.61 -23.91 25.74
N HIS A 137 -11.87 -24.16 25.40
CA HIS A 137 -12.34 -24.76 24.17
C HIS A 137 -11.54 -24.22 22.97
N GLN A 138 -10.94 -25.12 22.17
CA GLN A 138 -10.42 -24.77 20.85
C GLN A 138 -11.61 -24.41 19.96
N VAL A 139 -11.84 -23.13 19.72
CA VAL A 139 -12.83 -22.71 18.73
C VAL A 139 -12.24 -22.99 17.35
N THR A 140 -12.97 -23.75 16.53
CA THR A 140 -12.58 -24.09 15.16
C THR A 140 -12.39 -22.81 14.35
N GLU A 141 -11.30 -22.72 13.59
CA GLU A 141 -10.85 -21.54 12.82
C GLU A 141 -11.93 -20.88 11.95
N GLN A 142 -12.98 -21.62 11.59
CA GLN A 142 -14.11 -21.14 10.80
C GLN A 142 -15.02 -20.15 11.56
N GLN A 143 -15.14 -20.28 12.89
CA GLN A 143 -15.95 -19.37 13.70
C GLN A 143 -15.22 -18.04 13.94
N LEU A 144 -13.89 -18.09 14.09
CA LEU A 144 -13.04 -16.89 14.13
C LEU A 144 -13.19 -16.08 12.83
N GLN A 145 -13.15 -16.73 11.67
CA GLN A 145 -13.27 -16.04 10.36
C GLN A 145 -14.64 -15.36 10.15
N ARG A 146 -15.73 -15.93 10.66
CA ARG A 146 -17.06 -15.31 10.57
C ARG A 146 -17.19 -14.12 11.53
N GLU A 147 -16.78 -14.28 12.78
CA GLU A 147 -16.80 -13.18 13.76
C GLU A 147 -15.87 -12.03 13.35
N PHE A 148 -14.71 -12.31 12.75
CA PHE A 148 -13.85 -11.26 12.17
C PHE A 148 -14.50 -10.57 10.96
N SER A 149 -15.22 -11.29 10.10
CA SER A 149 -15.88 -10.68 8.93
C SER A 149 -17.05 -9.80 9.33
N ASP A 150 -17.83 -10.20 10.32
CA ASP A 150 -18.99 -9.44 10.80
C ASP A 150 -18.55 -8.22 11.61
N VAL A 151 -17.51 -8.35 12.45
CA VAL A 151 -16.92 -7.21 13.17
C VAL A 151 -16.20 -6.23 12.24
N VAL A 152 -15.58 -6.68 11.15
CA VAL A 152 -15.00 -5.79 10.12
C VAL A 152 -16.11 -5.07 9.34
N ALA A 153 -17.20 -5.76 8.98
CA ALA A 153 -18.34 -5.14 8.31
C ALA A 153 -19.05 -4.12 9.22
N GLU A 154 -19.08 -4.37 10.53
CA GLU A 154 -19.69 -3.48 11.52
C GLU A 154 -18.76 -2.31 11.93
N GLN A 155 -17.44 -2.50 11.91
CA GLN A 155 -16.47 -1.40 12.01
C GLN A 155 -16.42 -0.54 10.75
N ASP A 156 -16.55 -1.14 9.55
CA ASP A 156 -16.64 -0.41 8.29
C ASP A 156 -17.95 0.40 8.21
N SER A 157 -19.05 -0.13 8.76
CA SER A 157 -20.32 0.59 8.87
C SER A 157 -20.32 1.68 9.95
N GLN A 158 -19.58 1.50 11.05
CA GLN A 158 -19.38 2.55 12.07
C GLN A 158 -18.37 3.63 11.64
N ALA A 159 -17.44 3.32 10.73
CA ALA A 159 -16.52 4.30 10.11
C ALA A 159 -17.21 5.22 9.08
N LEU A 160 -18.45 4.90 8.67
CA LEU A 160 -19.26 5.69 7.75
C LEU A 160 -19.85 6.97 8.37
N GLU A 161 -19.75 7.19 9.69
CA GLU A 161 -20.21 8.44 10.33
C GLU A 161 -19.13 9.53 10.46
N GLY A 162 -17.87 9.25 10.09
CA GLY A 162 -16.76 10.17 10.32
C GLY A 162 -15.63 10.10 9.29
N THR A 163 -15.94 9.84 8.02
CA THR A 163 -14.89 9.70 6.99
C THR A 163 -14.12 11.02 6.81
N ASP A 164 -12.83 11.00 7.13
CA ASP A 164 -11.91 12.11 6.81
C ASP A 164 -12.03 12.43 5.30
N PRO A 165 -12.40 13.65 4.90
CA PRO A 165 -12.59 14.03 3.50
C PRO A 165 -11.33 13.85 2.64
N ARG A 166 -10.16 13.62 3.26
CA ARG A 166 -8.88 13.36 2.60
C ARG A 166 -8.61 11.88 2.34
N GLN A 167 -9.34 10.97 2.99
CA GLN A 167 -9.14 9.54 2.80
C GLN A 167 -9.49 9.13 1.37
N ARG A 168 -8.56 8.43 0.71
CA ARG A 168 -8.72 7.94 -0.65
C ARG A 168 -9.05 6.45 -0.62
N PHE A 169 -10.08 6.07 -1.36
CA PHE A 169 -10.57 4.70 -1.43
C PHE A 169 -10.89 4.30 -2.88
N SER A 170 -10.87 3.00 -3.16
CA SER A 170 -11.36 2.43 -4.41
C SER A 170 -12.89 2.35 -4.38
N MET A 171 -13.54 2.52 -5.53
CA MET A 171 -15.00 2.44 -5.62
C MET A 171 -15.52 1.08 -5.14
N PHE A 172 -16.63 1.10 -4.40
CA PHE A 172 -17.37 -0.09 -3.94
C PHE A 172 -18.87 0.08 -4.21
N ALA A 173 -19.64 -1.01 -4.25
CA ALA A 173 -21.02 -1.00 -4.76
C ALA A 173 -21.98 -0.16 -3.90
N GLU A 174 -21.81 -0.25 -2.58
CA GLU A 174 -22.60 0.43 -1.55
C GLU A 174 -22.22 1.91 -1.40
N TRP A 175 -21.23 2.40 -2.15
CA TRP A 175 -20.77 3.79 -2.05
C TRP A 175 -21.93 4.77 -2.28
N ALA A 176 -22.18 5.65 -1.32
CA ALA A 176 -23.13 6.73 -1.43
C ALA A 176 -22.39 8.06 -1.63
N TYR A 177 -22.85 8.86 -2.60
CA TYR A 177 -22.32 10.22 -2.78
C TYR A 177 -22.95 11.17 -1.76
N ASN A 178 -22.20 12.19 -1.35
CA ASN A 178 -22.75 13.26 -0.53
C ASN A 178 -23.50 14.25 -1.45
N PRO A 179 -24.82 14.48 -1.24
CA PRO A 179 -25.63 15.29 -2.14
C PRO A 179 -25.13 16.74 -2.24
N LYS A 180 -24.70 17.35 -1.13
CA LYS A 180 -24.20 18.73 -1.10
C LYS A 180 -22.89 18.87 -1.88
N GLN A 181 -22.01 17.87 -1.79
CA GLN A 181 -20.75 17.88 -2.53
C GLN A 181 -20.99 17.68 -4.03
N LEU A 182 -21.83 16.73 -4.41
CA LEU A 182 -22.16 16.49 -5.81
C LEU A 182 -22.86 17.71 -6.43
N GLU A 183 -23.81 18.32 -5.72
CA GLU A 183 -24.50 19.54 -6.15
C GLU A 183 -23.50 20.68 -6.38
N SER A 184 -22.55 20.88 -5.46
CA SER A 184 -21.49 21.88 -5.62
C SER A 184 -20.64 21.62 -6.88
N GLN A 185 -20.28 20.36 -7.15
CA GLN A 185 -19.50 20.00 -8.35
C GLN A 185 -20.31 20.18 -9.63
N LEU A 186 -21.59 19.83 -9.65
CA LEU A 186 -22.48 20.03 -10.79
C LEU A 186 -22.71 21.52 -11.08
N HIS A 187 -22.92 22.33 -10.03
CA HIS A 187 -23.04 23.78 -10.13
C HIS A 187 -21.78 24.40 -10.74
N LEU A 188 -20.59 24.02 -10.26
CA LEU A 188 -19.31 24.46 -10.84
C LEU A 188 -19.14 24.04 -12.31
N MET A 189 -19.77 22.94 -12.74
CA MET A 189 -19.75 22.47 -14.12
C MET A 189 -20.90 23.01 -14.99
N GLY A 190 -21.79 23.85 -14.43
CA GLY A 190 -22.95 24.40 -15.12
C GLY A 190 -24.06 23.38 -15.42
N LEU A 191 -24.14 22.31 -14.63
CA LEU A 191 -25.15 21.24 -14.77
C LEU A 191 -26.21 21.36 -13.68
N LYS A 192 -27.46 21.06 -14.02
CA LYS A 192 -28.56 20.97 -13.05
C LYS A 192 -28.57 19.60 -12.36
N PHE A 193 -28.97 19.57 -11.09
CA PHE A 193 -29.04 18.33 -10.29
C PHE A 193 -30.05 17.31 -10.84
N ASP A 194 -31.11 17.77 -11.53
CA ASP A 194 -32.07 16.91 -12.27
C ASP A 194 -31.42 16.01 -13.34
N ALA A 195 -30.17 16.25 -13.71
CA ALA A 195 -29.44 15.40 -14.63
C ALA A 195 -28.87 14.11 -13.99
N VAL A 196 -28.96 13.96 -12.66
CA VAL A 196 -28.50 12.77 -11.94
C VAL A 196 -29.57 11.68 -12.05
N ASN A 197 -29.30 10.63 -12.83
CA ASN A 197 -30.17 9.46 -12.93
C ASN A 197 -29.51 8.26 -12.24
N ASP A 198 -30.29 7.41 -11.58
CA ASP A 198 -29.78 6.23 -10.86
C ASP A 198 -29.05 5.25 -11.78
N GLU A 199 -29.50 5.14 -13.03
CA GLU A 199 -28.82 4.35 -14.07
C GLU A 199 -27.41 4.88 -14.40
N MET A 200 -27.24 6.20 -14.43
CA MET A 200 -25.95 6.86 -14.67
C MET A 200 -25.00 6.67 -13.48
N VAL A 201 -25.53 6.70 -12.26
CA VAL A 201 -24.78 6.39 -11.05
C VAL A 201 -24.39 4.92 -11.00
N GLY A 202 -25.31 4.01 -11.36
CA GLY A 202 -25.08 2.57 -11.41
C GLY A 202 -24.02 2.18 -12.43
N SER A 203 -24.08 2.73 -13.66
CA SER A 203 -23.05 2.48 -14.69
C SER A 203 -21.68 3.02 -14.29
N PHE A 204 -21.62 4.19 -13.64
CA PHE A 204 -20.39 4.75 -13.08
C PHE A 204 -19.80 3.85 -11.99
N LYS A 205 -20.63 3.40 -11.03
CA LYS A 205 -20.21 2.47 -9.98
C LYS A 205 -19.68 1.17 -10.59
N GLY A 206 -20.43 0.54 -11.50
CA GLY A 206 -20.03 -0.70 -12.16
C GLY A 206 -18.67 -0.58 -12.86
N PHE A 207 -18.45 0.52 -13.59
CA PHE A 207 -17.18 0.77 -14.27
C PHE A 207 -16.00 0.90 -13.30
N PHE A 208 -16.16 1.60 -12.18
CA PHE A 208 -15.06 1.83 -11.24
C PHE A 208 -14.87 0.73 -10.20
N VAL A 209 -15.91 -0.04 -9.87
CA VAL A 209 -15.78 -1.27 -9.08
C VAL A 209 -14.95 -2.31 -9.84
N ALA A 210 -15.17 -2.44 -11.15
CA ALA A 210 -14.34 -3.29 -12.02
C ALA A 210 -12.89 -2.78 -12.16
N LYS A 211 -12.64 -1.49 -11.86
CA LYS A 211 -11.32 -0.85 -11.96
C LYS A 211 -10.80 -0.40 -10.59
N SER A 212 -10.53 -1.38 -9.73
CA SER A 212 -10.09 -1.19 -8.34
C SER A 212 -8.75 -0.45 -8.18
N GLU A 213 -7.92 -0.35 -9.22
CA GLU A 213 -6.69 0.44 -9.23
C GLU A 213 -6.95 1.94 -9.03
N THR A 214 -8.15 2.40 -9.37
CA THR A 214 -8.52 3.80 -9.25
C THR A 214 -8.93 4.12 -7.82
N ARG A 215 -8.16 4.99 -7.16
CA ARG A 215 -8.47 5.48 -5.81
C ARG A 215 -8.66 6.99 -5.77
N ASP A 216 -9.75 7.42 -5.14
CA ASP A 216 -10.10 8.83 -5.01
C ASP A 216 -10.69 9.15 -3.64
N SER A 217 -10.73 10.43 -3.28
CA SER A 217 -11.46 10.85 -2.07
C SER A 217 -12.96 10.94 -2.33
N SER A 218 -13.77 11.04 -1.28
CA SER A 218 -15.23 11.18 -1.44
C SER A 218 -15.61 12.37 -2.35
N GLY A 219 -14.93 13.51 -2.18
CA GLY A 219 -15.11 14.68 -3.05
C GLY A 219 -14.59 14.47 -4.48
N GLY A 220 -13.47 13.75 -4.64
CA GLY A 220 -12.93 13.41 -5.95
C GLY A 220 -13.83 12.45 -6.73
N TRP A 221 -14.45 11.49 -6.06
CA TRP A 221 -15.49 10.64 -6.65
C TRP A 221 -16.72 11.43 -7.08
N CYS A 222 -17.18 12.41 -6.27
CA CYS A 222 -18.27 13.31 -6.67
C CYS A 222 -17.92 14.14 -7.92
N TYR A 223 -16.69 14.67 -8.00
CA TYR A 223 -16.21 15.39 -9.19
C TYR A 223 -16.19 14.51 -10.45
N ARG A 224 -15.72 13.27 -10.31
CA ARG A 224 -15.67 12.31 -11.42
C ARG A 224 -17.04 11.87 -11.87
N LEU A 225 -17.96 11.66 -10.93
CA LEU A 225 -19.36 11.39 -11.22
C LEU A 225 -19.99 12.56 -11.98
N ALA A 226 -19.78 13.81 -11.55
CA ALA A 226 -20.25 14.99 -12.28
C ALA A 226 -19.71 15.05 -13.72
N LYS A 227 -18.43 14.72 -13.93
CA LYS A 227 -17.83 14.62 -15.27
C LYS A 227 -18.42 13.47 -16.10
N TRP A 228 -18.72 12.34 -15.47
CA TRP A 228 -19.36 11.19 -16.10
C TRP A 228 -20.77 11.55 -16.60
N ILE A 229 -21.56 12.20 -15.75
CA ILE A 229 -22.90 12.71 -16.07
C ILE A 229 -22.81 13.71 -17.23
N LYS A 230 -21.88 14.67 -17.18
CA LYS A 230 -21.65 15.64 -18.27
C LYS A 230 -21.44 14.96 -19.61
N ARG A 231 -20.63 13.89 -19.63
CA ARG A 231 -20.34 13.12 -20.84
C ARG A 231 -21.58 12.38 -21.34
N GLY A 232 -22.32 11.71 -20.46
CA GLY A 232 -23.56 11.04 -20.82
C GLY A 232 -24.63 12.00 -21.37
N SER A 233 -24.79 13.18 -20.76
CA SER A 233 -25.73 14.21 -21.22
C SER A 233 -25.30 14.90 -22.52
N ALA A 234 -24.03 14.78 -22.93
CA ALA A 234 -23.56 15.22 -24.24
C ALA A 234 -23.84 14.16 -25.31
N VAL A 235 -23.65 12.88 -24.99
CA VAL A 235 -23.98 11.75 -25.88
C VAL A 235 -25.48 11.69 -26.14
N LYS A 236 -26.32 11.83 -25.11
CA LYS A 236 -27.80 11.83 -25.23
C LYS A 236 -28.37 13.04 -25.97
N ARG A 237 -27.60 14.14 -26.10
CA ARG A 237 -27.97 15.31 -26.93
C ARG A 237 -27.54 15.18 -28.39
N GLY A 238 -26.66 14.24 -28.70
CA GLY A 238 -26.14 13.98 -30.04
C GLY A 238 -26.86 12.83 -30.76
N GLU A 239 -27.77 12.11 -30.09
CA GLU A 239 -28.69 11.19 -30.75
C GLU A 239 -29.83 12.01 -31.38
N PRO A 240 -29.97 12.04 -32.72
CA PRO A 240 -31.16 12.58 -33.33
C PRO A 240 -32.34 11.72 -32.88
N ALA A 241 -33.45 12.36 -32.52
CA ALA A 241 -34.71 11.65 -32.33
C ALA A 241 -35.01 10.88 -33.61
N ASP A 242 -35.02 9.55 -33.54
CA ASP A 242 -35.61 8.72 -34.58
C ASP A 242 -37.11 9.02 -34.59
N ASP A 243 -37.49 10.06 -35.34
CA ASP A 243 -38.83 10.25 -35.85
C ASP A 243 -39.12 9.08 -36.78
N MET A 244 -39.68 8.02 -36.19
CA MET A 244 -40.38 6.97 -36.91
C MET A 244 -41.65 7.57 -37.54
N ASP A 245 -41.51 8.15 -38.72
CA ASP A 245 -42.61 8.29 -39.67
C ASP A 245 -42.11 8.39 -41.11
N GLY A 246 -42.82 7.71 -42.04
CA GLY A 246 -42.67 7.96 -43.48
C GLY A 246 -41.97 6.89 -44.32
N THR A 247 -42.69 5.80 -44.59
CA THR A 247 -42.92 5.24 -45.95
C THR A 247 -42.20 5.94 -47.11
N GLY A 248 -41.33 5.24 -47.86
CA GLY A 248 -40.75 5.81 -49.10
C GLY A 248 -39.68 4.97 -49.81
N ASP A 249 -40.16 4.03 -50.64
CA ASP A 249 -39.60 3.52 -51.92
C ASP A 249 -38.09 3.72 -52.24
N TRP A 250 -37.33 2.63 -52.26
CA TRP A 250 -35.90 2.56 -52.61
C TRP A 250 -35.59 1.79 -53.91
N THR A 251 -36.56 1.55 -54.78
CA THR A 251 -36.35 0.67 -55.96
C THR A 251 -35.94 1.34 -57.27
N ALA A 252 -35.51 2.61 -57.25
CA ALA A 252 -35.11 3.31 -58.47
C ALA A 252 -33.72 3.97 -58.37
N LYS A 253 -32.66 3.21 -58.66
CA LYS A 253 -31.55 3.70 -59.50
C LYS A 253 -30.68 2.54 -59.98
N GLY A 254 -30.77 2.33 -61.29
CA GLY A 254 -30.14 1.24 -62.02
C GLY A 254 -28.63 1.39 -62.20
N VAL A 255 -28.02 0.22 -62.26
CA VAL A 255 -26.69 -0.07 -62.79
C VAL A 255 -26.64 0.33 -64.25
N ARG A 256 -25.61 1.09 -64.65
CA ARG A 256 -25.17 1.16 -66.05
C ARG A 256 -23.79 0.52 -66.14
N LEU A 257 -23.68 -0.33 -67.16
CA LEU A 257 -22.59 -1.22 -67.57
C LEU A 257 -21.20 -0.58 -67.55
#